data_AF-A0A351Z198-F1
#
_entry.id   AF-A0A351Z198-F1
#
_cell.length_a   1.000
_cell.length_b   1.000
_cell.length_c   1.000
_cell.angle_alpha   90.00
_cell.angle_beta   90.00
_cell.angle_gamma   90.00
#
_symmetry.space_group_name_H-M   'P 1'
#
loop_
_entity.id
_entity.type
_entity.pdbx_description
1 polymer ?
#
loop_
_entity_poly.entity_id
_entity_poly.type
_entity_poly.pdbx_seq_one_letter_code
_entity_poly.pdbx_strand_id
1 'polypeptide(L)' 'MEYTAKTVEFVSFCIEMYAREYNLSGSLVANLFEQNGIIDYLFQNYNALHSQGREYIIPLLHNFIAEKEKRA' A
#
# COMPACT_ATOMS: atom_id res chain seq x y z
N MET A 1 8.30 -6.17 -14.68
CA MET A 1 8.27 -5.15 -13.62
C MET A 1 9.64 -5.14 -12.98
N GLU A 2 10.28 -3.98 -12.86
CA GLU A 2 11.62 -3.89 -12.28
C GLU A 2 11.51 -3.51 -10.80
N TYR A 3 11.89 -4.43 -9.92
CA TYR A 3 11.96 -4.20 -8.48
C TYR A 3 13.32 -3.63 -8.13
N THR A 4 13.35 -2.42 -7.57
CA THR A 4 14.56 -1.77 -7.06
C THR A 4 14.48 -1.63 -5.55
N ALA A 5 15.63 -1.39 -4.90
CA ALA A 5 15.66 -1.10 -3.46
C ALA A 5 14.68 0.02 -3.07
N LYS A 6 14.64 1.11 -3.84
CA LYS A 6 13.75 2.26 -3.57
C LYS A 6 12.28 1.91 -3.67
N THR A 7 11.89 1.09 -4.65
CA THR A 7 10.50 0.67 -4.80
C THR A 7 10.08 -0.29 -3.69
N VAL A 8 10.99 -1.16 -3.25
CA VAL A 8 10.75 -2.08 -2.13
C VAL A 8 10.64 -1.31 -0.82
N GLU A 9 11.55 -0.36 -0.57
CA GLU A 9 11.50 0.55 0.58
C GLU A 9 10.18 1.33 0.65
N PHE A 10 9.70 1.82 -0.50
CA PHE A 10 8.40 2.52 -0.56
C PHE A 10 7.22 1.60 -0.23
N VAL A 11 7.19 0.38 -0.79
CA VAL A 11 6.12 -0.57 -0.46
C VAL A 11 6.17 -0.98 1.02
N SER A 12 7.36 -1.22 1.57
CA SER A 12 7.55 -1.47 3.00
C SER A 12 7.06 -0.29 3.84
N PHE A 13 7.36 0.95 3.44
CA PHE A 13 6.85 2.15 4.09
C PHE A 13 5.31 2.19 4.09
N CYS A 14 4.66 1.90 2.96
CA CYS A 14 3.19 1.88 2.90
C CYS A 14 2.59 0.82 3.84
N ILE A 15 3.18 -0.37 3.90
CA ILE A 15 2.74 -1.46 4.77
C ILE A 15 2.85 -1.06 6.25
N GLU A 16 4.02 -0.58 6.67
CA GLU A 16 4.26 -0.20 8.07
C GLU A 16 3.41 0.99 8.51
N MET A 17 3.22 1.97 7.63
CA MET A 17 2.39 3.13 7.92
C MET A 17 0.91 2.78 8.06
N TYR A 18 0.41 1.89 7.19
CA TYR A 18 -0.97 1.41 7.28
C TYR A 18 -1.17 0.53 8.53
N ALA A 19 -0.22 -0.37 8.81
CA ALA A 19 -0.25 -1.21 10.01
C ALA A 19 -0.30 -0.36 11.28
N ARG A 20 0.50 0.71 11.35
CA ARG A 20 0.49 1.64 12.47
C ARG A 20 -0.83 2.41 12.60
N GLU A 21 -1.40 2.90 11.49
CA GLU A 21 -2.64 3.68 11.51
C GLU A 21 -3.83 2.85 12.03
N TYR A 22 -3.90 1.57 11.62
CA TYR A 22 -5.02 0.68 11.95
C TYR A 22 -4.71 -0.32 13.08
N ASN A 23 -3.57 -0.15 13.76
CA ASN A 23 -3.11 -1.03 14.84
C ASN A 23 -3.10 -2.53 14.47
N LEU A 24 -2.57 -2.84 13.29
CA LEU A 24 -2.42 -4.18 12.71
C LEU A 24 -0.93 -4.60 12.69
N SER A 25 -0.64 -5.88 12.44
CA SER A 25 0.74 -6.30 12.15
C SER A 25 1.12 -6.02 10.71
N GLY A 26 2.40 -5.69 10.45
CA GLY A 26 2.91 -5.53 9.09
C GLY A 26 2.69 -6.78 8.23
N SER A 27 2.80 -7.98 8.81
CA SER A 27 2.51 -9.24 8.10
C SER A 27 1.05 -9.40 7.68
N LEU A 28 0.10 -8.96 8.51
CA LEU A 28 -1.32 -8.98 8.18
C LEU A 28 -1.63 -7.99 7.06
N VAL A 29 -1.04 -6.78 7.13
CA VAL A 29 -1.20 -5.76 6.10
C VAL A 29 -0.55 -6.17 4.77
N ALA A 30 0.63 -6.80 4.80
CA ALA A 30 1.27 -7.32 3.60
C ALA A 30 0.37 -8.33 2.88
N ASN A 31 -0.19 -9.30 3.61
CA ASN A 31 -1.16 -10.27 3.04
C ASN A 31 -2.42 -9.57 2.50
N LEU A 32 -2.96 -8.60 3.25
CA LEU A 32 -4.13 -7.82 2.82
C LEU A 32 -3.84 -7.07 1.51
N PHE A 33 -2.68 -6.42 1.41
CA PHE A 33 -2.29 -5.66 0.23
C PHE A 33 -2.07 -6.59 -0.97
N GLU A 34 -1.45 -7.75 -0.77
CA GLU A 34 -1.26 -8.75 -1.82
C GLU A 34 -2.61 -9.25 -2.35
N GLN A 35 -3.52 -9.68 -1.48
CA GLN A 35 -4.87 -10.15 -1.86
C GLN A 35 -5.70 -9.06 -2.57
N ASN A 36 -5.45 -7.79 -2.22
CA ASN A 36 -6.13 -6.68 -2.85
C ASN A 36 -5.47 -6.21 -4.17
N GLY A 37 -4.25 -6.67 -4.50
CA GLY A 37 -3.50 -6.21 -5.68
C GLY A 37 -2.82 -4.85 -5.46
N ILE A 38 -2.72 -4.40 -4.22
CA ILE A 38 -2.16 -3.10 -3.84
C ILE A 38 -0.64 -3.10 -4.00
N ILE A 39 0.02 -4.22 -3.76
CA ILE A 39 1.48 -4.33 -3.94
C ILE A 39 1.85 -3.99 -5.39
N ASP A 40 1.18 -4.62 -6.36
CA ASP A 40 1.38 -4.33 -7.78
C ASP A 40 1.03 -2.88 -8.14
N TYR A 41 -0.06 -2.36 -7.59
CA TYR A 41 -0.46 -0.95 -7.77
C TYR A 41 0.64 0.02 -7.30
N LEU A 42 1.21 -0.21 -6.12
CA LEU A 42 2.26 0.64 -5.55
C LEU A 42 3.55 0.57 -6.38
N PHE A 43 3.93 -0.63 -6.87
CA PHE A 43 5.09 -0.77 -7.75
C PHE A 43 4.89 -0.07 -9.10
N GLN A 44 3.72 -0.25 -9.73
CA GLN A 44 3.40 0.37 -11.02
C GLN A 44 3.30 1.90 -10.95
N ASN A 45 2.90 2.44 -9.80
CA ASN A 45 2.67 3.88 -9.61
C ASN A 45 3.75 4.55 -8.75
N TYR A 46 4.90 3.89 -8.52
CA TYR A 46 5.98 4.41 -7.68
C TYR A 46 6.33 5.87 -8.00
N ASN A 47 6.59 6.19 -9.28
CA ASN A 47 7.01 7.53 -9.71
C ASN A 47 5.99 8.63 -9.33
N ALA A 48 4.69 8.32 -9.29
CA ALA A 48 3.65 9.26 -8.92
C ALA A 48 3.44 9.36 -7.40
N LEU A 49 3.66 8.25 -6.67
CA LEU A 49 3.27 8.12 -5.26
C LEU A 49 4.41 8.34 -4.26
N HIS A 50 5.66 8.05 -4.61
CA HIS A 50 6.78 8.02 -3.65
C HIS A 50 7.14 9.39 -3.04
N SER A 51 6.71 10.49 -3.66
CA SER A 51 6.88 11.85 -3.12
C SER A 51 5.71 12.31 -2.24
N GLN A 52 4.63 11.53 -2.18
CA GLN A 52 3.45 11.85 -1.39
C GLN A 52 3.64 11.43 0.08
N GLY A 53 3.12 12.23 1.01
CA GLY A 53 3.12 11.93 2.43
C GLY A 53 2.14 10.81 2.82
N ARG A 54 2.32 10.26 4.01
CA ARG A 54 1.42 9.24 4.58
C ARG A 54 -0.03 9.73 4.68
N GLU A 55 -0.22 11.03 4.90
CA GLU A 55 -1.53 11.69 5.03
C GLU A 55 -2.35 11.57 3.75
N TYR A 56 -1.70 11.40 2.60
CA TYR A 56 -2.35 11.14 1.31
C TYR A 56 -2.44 9.64 1.01
N ILE A 57 -1.33 8.92 1.21
CA ILE A 57 -1.22 7.51 0.82
C ILE A 57 -2.16 6.61 1.61
N ILE A 58 -2.26 6.79 2.93
CA ILE A 58 -3.05 5.87 3.76
C ILE A 58 -4.55 5.94 3.43
N PRO A 59 -5.19 7.12 3.33
CA PRO A 59 -6.58 7.20 2.89
C PRO A 59 -6.81 6.65 1.48
N LEU A 60 -5.88 6.88 0.55
CA LEU A 60 -5.94 6.33 -0.81
C LEU A 60 -6.01 4.79 -0.77
N LEU A 61 -5.11 4.15 -0.04
CA LEU A 61 -5.06 2.69 0.07
C LEU A 61 -6.29 2.12 0.81
N HIS A 62 -6.75 2.80 1.86
CA HIS A 62 -7.96 2.38 2.56
C HIS A 62 -9.20 2.43 1.65
N ASN A 63 -9.36 3.52 0.89
CA ASN A 63 -10.44 3.64 -0.10
C ASN A 63 -10.35 2.57 -1.19
N PHE A 64 -9.14 2.24 -1.65
CA PHE A 64 -8.93 1.18 -2.64
C PHE A 64 -9.50 -0.17 -2.15
N ILE A 65 -9.25 -0.53 -0.89
CA ILE A 65 -9.77 -1.76 -0.28
C ILE A 65 -11.30 -1.68 -0.14
N ALA A 66 -11.82 -0.60 0.43
CA ALA A 66 -13.25 -0.42 0.66
C ALA A 66 -14.08 -0.44 -0.64
N GLU A 67 -13.57 0.13 -1.73
CA GLU A 67 -14.25 0.10 -3.03
C GLU A 67 -14.24 -1.30 -3.66
N LYS A 68 -13.24 -2.13 -3.37
CA LYS A 68 -13.20 -3.52 -3.85
C LYS A 68 -14.20 -4.39 -3.10
N GLU A 69 -14.33 -4.20 -1.78
CA GLU A 69 -15.30 -4.91 -0.95
C GLU A 69 -16.75 -4.62 -1.38
N LYS A 70 -17.07 -3.39 -1.80
CA LYS A 70 -18.42 -3.04 -2.31
C LYS A 70 -18.79 -3.73 -3.63
N ARG A 71 -17.81 -4.26 -4.36
CA ARG A 71 -18.00 -4.87 -5.69
C ARG A 71 -18.00 -6.40 -5.65
N ALA A 72 -17.68 -7.00 -4.51
CA ALA A 72 -17.67 -8.44 -4.27
C ALA A 72 -19.05 -8.91 -3.76
#